data_AF-A0A946X6Z5-F1
#
_entry.id   AF-A0A946X6Z5-F1
#
_cell.length_a   1.000
_cell.length_b   1.000
_cell.length_c   1.000
_cell.angle_alpha   90.00
_cell.angle_beta   90.00
_cell.angle_gamma   90.00
#
_symmetry.space_group_name_H-M   'P 1'
#
loop_
_entity.id
_entity.type
_entity.pdbx_description
1 polymer ?
#
loop_
_entity_poly.entity_id
_entity_poly.type
_entity_poly.pdbx_seq_one_letter_code
_entity_poly.pdbx_strand_id
1 'polypeptide(L)' 'MNEVCKTWYARVRANPQRIVLADLADPRGQAAAQRLTDEGLAVVVPPEVDYVLGQQAVAVGLDPTQPVVAATLLLA' A
#
# COMPACT_ATOMS: atom_id res chain seq x y z
N MET A 1 -13.85 -9.02 -18.99
CA MET A 1 -12.53 -8.38 -18.77
C MET A 1 -12.08 -7.77 -20.09
N ASN A 2 -11.81 -6.46 -20.16
CA ASN A 2 -11.37 -5.83 -21.41
C ASN A 2 -9.88 -6.12 -21.70
N GLU A 3 -9.43 -5.84 -22.92
CA GLU A 3 -8.03 -6.10 -23.34
C GLU A 3 -6.99 -5.27 -22.56
N VAL A 4 -7.36 -4.07 -22.11
CA VAL A 4 -6.49 -3.24 -21.26
C VAL A 4 -6.20 -3.94 -19.93
N CYS A 5 -7.23 -4.47 -19.27
CA CYS A 5 -7.09 -5.20 -18.03
C CYS A 5 -6.28 -6.49 -18.20
N LYS A 6 -6.46 -7.22 -19.31
CA LYS A 6 -5.66 -8.43 -19.61
C LYS A 6 -4.18 -8.09 -19.80
N THR A 7 -3.89 -7.04 -20.56
CA THR A 7 -2.52 -6.58 -20.82
C THR A 7 -1.86 -6.10 -19.53
N TRP A 8 -2.60 -5.36 -18.70
CA TRP A 8 -2.14 -4.96 -17.37
C TRP A 8 -1.81 -6.20 -16.52
N TYR A 9 -2.75 -7.15 -16.39
CA TYR A 9 -2.57 -8.38 -15.61
C TYR A 9 -1.31 -9.15 -16.00
N ALA A 10 -1.06 -9.31 -17.31
CA ALA A 10 0.14 -9.98 -17.81
C ALA A 10 1.43 -9.25 -17.40
N ARG A 11 1.44 -7.91 -17.44
CA ARG A 11 2.59 -7.10 -17.04
C ARG A 11 2.86 -7.18 -15.55
N VAL A 12 1.84 -7.06 -14.71
CA VAL A 12 2.07 -7.03 -13.25
C VAL A 12 2.47 -8.39 -12.72
N ARG A 13 1.92 -9.49 -13.27
CA ARG A 13 2.41 -10.84 -12.92
C ARG A 13 3.87 -11.08 -13.30
N ALA A 14 4.30 -10.54 -14.43
CA ALA A 14 5.68 -10.70 -14.88
C ALA A 14 6.69 -9.93 -14.00
N ASN A 15 6.24 -8.84 -13.36
CA ASN A 15 7.07 -8.04 -12.47
C ASN A 15 6.24 -7.40 -11.33
N PRO A 16 5.93 -8.18 -10.27
CA PRO A 16 5.10 -7.71 -9.17
C PRO A 16 5.76 -6.53 -8.46
N GLN A 17 5.07 -5.39 -8.42
CA GLN A 17 5.59 -4.19 -7.76
C GLN A 17 5.34 -4.23 -6.26
N ARG A 18 6.22 -3.60 -5.48
CA ARG A 18 5.98 -3.31 -4.06
C ARG A 18 5.05 -2.11 -3.96
N ILE A 19 3.93 -2.27 -3.27
CA ILE A 19 2.93 -1.21 -3.09
C ILE A 19 2.54 -1.11 -1.63
N VAL A 20 2.20 0.11 -1.21
CA VAL A 20 1.57 0.37 0.09
C VAL A 20 0.10 0.65 -0.17
N LEU A 21 -0.78 -0.08 0.51
CA LEU A 21 -2.20 0.26 0.56
C LEU A 21 -2.40 1.09 1.81
N ALA A 22 -2.68 2.38 1.63
CA ALA A 22 -2.83 3.31 2.73
C ALA A 22 -3.93 2.83 3.70
N ASP A 23 -5.07 2.39 3.17
CA ASP A 23 -6.24 2.02 3.97
C ASP A 23 -6.36 0.49 4.17
N LEU A 24 -5.41 -0.11 4.89
CA LEU A 24 -5.56 -1.51 5.36
C LEU A 24 -6.51 -1.66 6.56
N ALA A 25 -7.01 -0.54 7.11
CA ALA A 25 -8.02 -0.57 8.17
C ALA A 25 -9.42 -0.86 7.59
N ASP A 26 -9.68 -0.48 6.33
CA ASP A 26 -10.92 -0.82 5.63
C ASP A 26 -10.93 -2.30 5.18
N PRO A 27 -12.01 -3.06 5.43
CA PRO A 27 -12.14 -4.46 4.99
C PRO A 27 -11.96 -4.66 3.49
N ARG A 28 -12.33 -3.67 2.66
CA ARG A 28 -12.12 -3.71 1.20
C ARG A 28 -10.65 -3.56 0.85
N GLY A 29 -9.91 -2.75 1.61
CA GLY A 29 -8.45 -2.63 1.50
C GLY A 29 -7.76 -3.94 1.83
N GLN A 30 -8.19 -4.62 2.90
CA GLN A 30 -7.69 -5.95 3.27
C GLN A 30 -8.01 -7.01 2.21
N ALA A 31 -9.25 -7.04 1.70
CA ALA A 31 -9.64 -7.98 0.64
C ALA A 31 -8.85 -7.75 -0.65
N ALA A 32 -8.58 -6.48 -1.00
CA ALA A 32 -7.73 -6.13 -2.15
C ALA A 32 -6.28 -6.55 -1.92
N ALA A 33 -5.74 -6.32 -0.72
CA ALA A 33 -4.38 -6.71 -0.34
C ALA A 33 -4.18 -8.23 -0.48
N GLN A 34 -5.13 -9.00 0.07
CA GLN A 34 -5.11 -10.46 0.01
C GLN A 34 -5.15 -10.93 -1.44
N ARG A 35 -6.07 -10.40 -2.23
CA ARG A 35 -6.20 -10.78 -3.64
C ARG A 35 -4.97 -10.44 -4.47
N LEU A 36 -4.36 -9.27 -4.26
CA LEU A 36 -3.13 -8.86 -4.96
C LEU A 36 -1.95 -9.77 -4.62
N THR A 37 -1.90 -10.25 -3.37
CA THR A 37 -0.88 -11.18 -2.89
C THR A 37 -1.10 -12.58 -3.45
N ASP A 38 -2.32 -13.12 -3.32
CA ASP A 38 -2.68 -14.48 -3.76
C ASP A 38 -2.53 -14.68 -5.27
N GLU A 39 -2.89 -13.65 -6.05
CA GLU A 39 -2.79 -13.70 -7.51
C GLU A 39 -1.36 -13.40 -8.04
N GLY A 40 -0.43 -13.08 -7.14
CA GLY A 40 0.96 -12.73 -7.47
C GLY A 40 1.08 -11.43 -8.25
N LEU A 41 0.19 -10.46 -8.00
CA LEU A 41 0.11 -9.20 -8.76
C LEU A 41 0.94 -8.10 -8.12
N ALA A 42 1.07 -8.09 -6.80
CA ALA A 42 1.86 -7.10 -6.10
C ALA A 42 2.37 -7.67 -4.77
N VAL A 43 3.48 -7.09 -4.30
CA VAL A 43 3.95 -7.30 -2.92
C VAL A 43 3.35 -6.18 -2.08
N VAL A 44 2.30 -6.52 -1.33
CA VAL A 44 1.66 -5.55 -0.44
C VAL A 44 2.50 -5.39 0.82
N VAL A 45 3.00 -4.19 1.04
CA VAL A 45 3.75 -3.83 2.25
C VAL A 45 2.76 -3.16 3.21
N PRO A 46 2.57 -3.70 4.43
CA PRO A 46 1.72 -3.06 5.41
C PRO A 46 2.28 -1.67 5.77
N PRO A 47 1.42 -0.68 6.05
CA PRO A 47 1.85 0.63 6.47
C PRO A 47 2.46 0.55 7.88
N GLU A 48 3.78 0.39 7.98
CA GLU A 48 4.54 0.56 9.22
C GLU A 48 5.02 2.01 9.32
N VAL A 49 4.64 2.68 10.41
CA VAL A 49 5.14 4.02 10.71
C VAL A 49 6.53 3.88 11.33
N ASP A 50 7.54 4.41 10.66
CA ASP A 50 8.86 4.60 11.30
C ASP A 50 8.70 5.54 12.51
N TYR A 51 9.24 5.13 13.66
CA TYR A 51 9.06 5.86 14.92
C TYR A 51 9.64 7.28 14.88
N VAL A 52 10.79 7.47 14.23
CA VAL A 52 11.47 8.77 14.12
C VAL A 52 10.69 9.69 13.18
N LEU A 53 10.24 9.16 12.04
CA LEU A 53 9.41 9.91 11.10
C LEU A 53 8.01 10.20 11.68
N GLY A 54 7.46 9.29 12.46
CA GLY A 54 6.21 9.48 13.20
C GLY A 54 6.30 10.64 14.20
N GLN A 55 7.42 10.76 14.92
CA GLN A 55 7.68 11.91 15.81
C GLN A 55 7.79 13.23 15.04
N GLN A 56 8.41 13.22 13.85
CA GLN A 56 8.48 14.40 12.99
C GLN A 56 7.10 14.80 12.45
N ALA A 57 6.26 13.84 12.07
CA ALA A 57 4.88 14.09 11.66
C ALA A 57 4.05 14.73 12.78
N VAL A 58 4.17 14.21 14.01
CA VAL A 58 3.52 14.81 15.19
C VAL A 58 4.01 16.25 15.43
N ALA A 59 5.31 16.50 15.28
CA ALA A 59 5.90 17.83 15.45
C ALA A 59 5.34 18.89 14.47
N VAL A 60 4.86 18.46 13.29
CA VAL A 60 4.19 19.33 12.30
C VAL A 60 2.65 19.26 12.38
N GLY A 61 2.10 18.59 13.40
CA GLY A 61 0.66 18.50 13.63
C GLY A 61 -0.08 17.46 12.78
N LEU A 62 0.66 16.53 12.14
CA LEU A 62 0.08 15.41 11.41
C LEU A 62 -0.08 14.21 12.34
N ASP A 63 -1.19 13.48 12.17
CA ASP A 63 -1.45 12.24 12.89
C ASP A 63 -0.78 11.06 12.16
N PRO A 64 0.29 10.47 12.72
CA PRO A 64 1.00 9.35 12.08
C PRO A 64 0.14 8.10 11.94
N THR A 65 -0.95 7.97 12.70
CA THR A 65 -1.90 6.86 12.58
C THR A 65 -2.85 7.03 11.39
N GLN A 66 -2.89 8.21 10.77
CA GLN A 66 -3.66 8.40 9.55
C GLN A 66 -3.03 7.65 8.39
N PRO A 67 -3.83 6.90 7.60
CA PRO A 67 -3.31 6.00 6.57
C PRO A 67 -2.48 6.69 5.48
N VAL A 68 -2.80 7.94 5.12
CA VAL A 68 -2.04 8.74 4.15
C VAL A 68 -0.69 9.20 4.71
N VAL A 69 -0.67 9.60 5.98
CA VAL A 69 0.55 10.02 6.67
C VAL A 69 1.45 8.81 6.85
N ALA A 70 0.92 7.70 7.36
CA ALA A 70 1.66 6.44 7.51
C ALA A 70 2.28 5.95 6.20
N ALA A 71 1.53 5.98 5.09
CA ALA A 71 2.06 5.61 3.78
C ALA A 71 3.17 6.54 3.28
N THR A 72 3.10 7.84 3.61
CA THR A 72 4.14 8.83 3.23
C THR A 72 5.42 8.62 4.04
N LEU A 73 5.31 8.32 5.34
CA LEU A 73 6.46 8.05 6.21
C LEU A 73 7.18 6.74 5.84
N LEU A 74 6.51 5.85 5.11
CA LEU A 74 7.09 4.58 4.63
C LEU A 74 7.97 4.71 3.38
N LEU A 75 7.83 5.82 2.66
CA LEU A 75 8.54 6.09 1.40
C LEU A 75 9.71 7.06 1.57
N ALA A 76 9.91 7.61 2.77
CA ALA A 76 10.92 8.61 3.09
C ALA A 76 12.29 8.01 3.43
#